data_AF-A0A0N4T9H2-F1
#
_entry.id   AF-A0A0N4T9H2-F1
#
_cell.length_a   1.000
_cell.length_b   1.000
_cell.length_c   1.000
_cell.angle_alpha   90.00
_cell.angle_beta   90.00
_cell.angle_gamma   90.00
#
_symmetry.space_group_name_H-M   'P 1'
#
loop_
_entity.id
_entity.type
_entity.pdbx_description
1 polymer ?
#
loop_
_entity_poly.entity_id
_entity_poly.type
_entity_poly.pdbx_seq_one_letter_code
_entity_poly.pdbx_strand_id
1 'polypeptide(L)'
;MGHDRYVIAYTTNTLIIADIRNGYCSEIEWQSAGNEKFYFDNENVCMIINAGEVNLVEYGNNEIIGWIRTELISTHLISVRITKQQLKNINIIKRVAYLLDLNTISVVDLISQRQIAQFTHPVYIDWLEVYFIHFILLLSKQN
;
A
#
# COMPACT_ATOMS: atom_id res chain seq x y z
N MET A 1 5.83 -14.24 4.12
CA MET A 1 7.27 -13.95 4.38
C MET A 1 7.97 -13.94 3.03
N GLY A 2 8.60 -12.81 2.66
CA GLY A 2 8.90 -12.39 1.30
C GLY A 2 10.01 -13.14 0.53
N HIS A 3 9.99 -14.48 0.52
CA HIS A 3 10.75 -15.37 -0.37
C HIS A 3 12.20 -14.94 -0.66
N ASP A 4 12.96 -14.52 0.37
CA ASP A 4 14.34 -14.05 0.25
C ASP A 4 14.57 -12.90 -0.76
N ARG A 5 13.51 -12.17 -1.12
CA ARG A 5 13.53 -11.10 -2.13
C ARG A 5 13.73 -9.71 -1.52
N TYR A 6 13.26 -9.50 -0.30
CA TYR A 6 13.20 -8.18 0.30
C TYR A 6 14.14 -8.04 1.48
N VAL A 7 14.78 -6.87 1.59
CA VAL A 7 15.68 -6.52 2.70
C VAL A 7 15.13 -5.30 3.40
N ILE A 8 15.16 -5.34 4.73
CA ILE A 8 14.95 -4.19 5.60
C ILE A 8 16.24 -3.98 6.39
N ALA A 9 16.74 -2.75 6.42
CA ALA A 9 17.84 -2.36 7.28
C ALA A 9 17.55 -1.02 7.94
N TYR A 10 17.81 -0.94 9.24
CA TYR A 10 17.69 0.29 10.00
C TYR A 10 19.04 1.02 10.00
N THR A 11 19.01 2.34 9.83
CA THR A 11 20.12 3.22 10.17
C THR A 11 19.78 4.01 11.44
N THR A 12 20.61 4.98 11.80
CA THR A 12 20.33 5.87 12.93
C THR A 12 19.00 6.62 12.80
N ASN A 13 18.67 7.11 11.59
CA ASN A 13 17.53 8.00 11.35
C ASN A 13 16.69 7.62 10.11
N THR A 14 17.07 6.55 9.40
CA THR A 14 16.42 6.13 8.15
C THR A 14 16.12 4.65 8.18
N LEU A 15 15.22 4.24 7.29
CA LEU A 15 14.91 2.85 6.98
C LEU A 15 15.25 2.59 5.51
N ILE A 16 16.04 1.56 5.27
CA ILE A 16 16.39 1.06 3.95
C ILE A 16 15.51 -0.13 3.63
N ILE A 17 14.86 -0.09 2.47
CA ILE A 17 13.97 -1.11 1.93
C ILE A 17 14.47 -1.47 0.54
N ALA A 18 14.80 -2.74 0.31
CA ALA A 18 15.30 -3.19 -0.98
C ALA A 18 14.50 -4.37 -1.54
N ASP A 19 14.26 -4.35 -2.85
CA ASP A 19 13.84 -5.50 -3.66
C ASP A 19 15.08 -6.01 -4.40
N ILE A 20 15.69 -7.06 -3.85
CA ILE A 20 16.92 -7.67 -4.38
C ILE A 20 16.72 -8.14 -5.82
N ARG A 21 15.55 -8.70 -6.11
CA ARG A 21 15.29 -9.33 -7.41
C ARG A 21 15.27 -8.32 -8.55
N ASN A 22 14.65 -7.17 -8.33
CA ASN A 22 14.59 -6.09 -9.33
C ASN A 22 15.74 -5.07 -9.19
N GLY A 23 16.55 -5.17 -8.14
CA GLY A 23 17.64 -4.24 -7.86
C GLY A 23 17.16 -2.86 -7.42
N TYR A 24 15.96 -2.76 -6.85
CA TYR A 24 15.45 -1.50 -6.31
C TYR A 24 15.84 -1.33 -4.84
N CYS A 25 16.20 -0.11 -4.46
CA CYS A 25 16.52 0.28 -3.10
C CYS A 25 15.87 1.63 -2.81
N SER A 26 15.29 1.75 -1.63
CA SER A 26 14.62 2.95 -1.12
C SER A 26 15.15 3.23 0.29
N GLU A 27 15.68 4.42 0.52
CA GLU A 27 16.02 4.90 1.85
C GLU A 27 15.10 6.04 2.24
N ILE A 28 14.31 5.88 3.30
CA ILE A 28 13.35 6.87 3.77
C ILE A 28 13.73 7.37 5.16
N GLU A 29 13.44 8.64 5.46
CA GLU A 29 13.46 9.12 6.84
C GLU A 29 12.46 8.31 7.67
N TRP A 30 12.95 7.70 8.76
CA TRP A 30 12.12 6.84 9.59
C TRP A 30 12.60 6.86 11.03
N GLN A 31 11.71 7.22 11.94
CA GLN A 31 11.95 7.11 13.37
C GLN A 31 11.30 5.83 13.87
N SER A 32 12.12 4.81 14.12
CA SER A 32 11.58 3.53 14.50
C SER A 32 11.01 3.53 15.92
N ALA A 33 9.79 3.00 16.06
CA ALA A 33 9.17 2.72 17.35
C ALA A 33 9.43 1.28 17.83
N GLY A 34 10.06 0.45 16.99
CA GLY A 34 10.47 -0.93 17.32
C GLY A 34 9.36 -1.98 17.23
N ASN A 35 8.17 -1.62 16.75
CA ASN A 35 7.02 -2.53 16.61
C ASN A 35 6.38 -2.45 15.22
N GLU A 36 7.15 -2.02 14.23
CA GLU A 36 6.70 -1.95 12.85
C GLU A 36 6.51 -3.35 12.27
N LYS A 37 5.48 -3.50 11.44
CA LYS A 37 5.27 -4.69 10.62
C LYS A 37 5.45 -4.33 9.16
N PHE A 38 6.22 -5.15 8.45
CA PHE A 38 6.48 -4.97 7.03
C PHE A 38 5.74 -6.02 6.21
N TYR A 39 5.05 -5.57 5.16
CA TYR A 39 4.37 -6.44 4.20
C TYR A 39 4.86 -6.16 2.78
N PHE A 40 5.14 -7.24 2.07
CA PHE A 40 5.81 -7.24 0.78
C PHE A 40 5.00 -7.97 -0.31
N ASP A 41 3.71 -8.15 -0.09
CA ASP A 41 2.83 -8.89 -1.02
C ASP A 41 2.63 -8.14 -2.34
N ASN A 42 2.81 -6.81 -2.34
CA ASN A 42 2.78 -5.98 -3.54
C ASN A 42 4.17 -5.88 -4.18
N GLU A 43 4.27 -6.17 -5.47
CA GLU A 43 5.55 -6.16 -6.18
C GLU A 43 6.20 -4.78 -6.31
N ASN A 44 5.42 -3.70 -6.23
CA ASN A 44 5.90 -2.32 -6.42
C ASN A 44 6.02 -1.54 -5.11
N VAL A 45 5.38 -2.00 -4.03
CA VAL A 45 5.23 -1.23 -2.79
C VAL A 45 5.51 -2.10 -1.57
N CYS A 46 6.27 -1.55 -0.63
CA CYS A 46 6.36 -2.03 0.74
C CYS A 46 5.35 -1.28 1.61
N MET A 47 4.60 -2.03 2.42
CA MET A 47 3.71 -1.45 3.43
C MET A 47 4.37 -1.57 4.81
N ILE A 48 4.47 -0.44 5.51
CA ILE A 48 5.00 -0.35 6.87
C ILE A 48 3.86 0.02 7.80
N ILE A 49 3.49 -0.90 8.69
CA ILE A 49 2.43 -0.67 9.65
C ILE A 49 3.01 -0.36 11.02
N ASN A 50 2.57 0.76 11.58
CA ASN A 50 2.88 1.18 12.94
C ASN A 50 1.65 1.83 13.58
N ALA A 51 1.23 1.37 14.76
CA ALA A 51 0.12 1.95 15.54
C ALA A 51 -1.19 2.25 14.75
N GLY A 52 -1.58 1.39 13.80
CA GLY A 52 -2.81 1.57 12.99
C GLY A 52 -2.64 2.47 11.76
N GLU A 53 -1.44 3.01 11.55
CA GLU A 53 -1.06 3.72 10.34
C GLU A 53 -0.34 2.76 9.40
N VAL A 54 -0.69 2.83 8.11
CA VAL A 54 -0.04 2.09 7.03
C VAL A 54 0.68 3.09 6.14
N ASN A 55 2.00 3.12 6.24
CA ASN A 55 2.86 3.93 5.38
C ASN A 55 3.24 3.11 4.14
N LEU A 56 3.17 3.74 2.97
CA LEU A 56 3.41 3.10 1.69
C LEU A 56 4.71 3.64 1.10
N VAL A 57 5.61 2.73 0.71
CA VAL A 57 6.90 3.07 0.11
C VAL A 57 7.02 2.33 -1.22
N GLU A 58 7.14 3.08 -2.31
CA GLU A 58 7.43 2.50 -3.63
C GLU A 58 8.91 2.12 -3.70
N TYR A 59 9.21 0.88 -4.13
CA TYR A 59 10.61 0.45 -4.28
C TYR A 59 11.33 1.29 -5.34
N GLY A 60 12.51 1.79 -5.00
CA GLY A 60 13.28 2.70 -5.87
C GLY A 60 12.93 4.17 -5.69
N ASN A 61 12.01 4.50 -4.77
CA ASN A 61 11.73 5.87 -4.34
C ASN A 61 12.16 6.09 -2.88
N ASN A 62 12.89 7.18 -2.60
CA ASN A 62 13.44 7.53 -1.29
C ASN A 62 12.46 8.34 -0.43
N GLU A 63 11.17 8.27 -0.73
CA GLU A 63 10.11 8.99 -0.03
C GLU A 63 8.92 8.07 0.23
N ILE A 64 8.22 8.33 1.34
CA ILE A 64 6.91 7.74 1.60
C ILE A 64 5.93 8.32 0.59
N ILE A 65 5.37 7.46 -0.28
CA ILE A 65 4.44 7.91 -1.32
C ILE A 65 3.07 8.27 -0.75
N GLY A 66 2.78 7.82 0.47
CA GLY A 66 1.54 8.12 1.15
C GLY A 66 1.26 7.24 2.35
N TRP A 67 0.18 7.55 3.05
CA TRP A 67 -0.25 6.80 4.21
C TRP A 67 -1.77 6.68 4.29
N ILE A 68 -2.25 5.66 4.99
CA ILE A 68 -3.65 5.48 5.34
C ILE A 68 -3.77 5.07 6.81
N ARG A 69 -4.95 5.26 7.39
CA ARG A 69 -5.31 4.73 8.70
C ARG A 69 -6.44 3.73 8.55
N THR A 70 -6.26 2.55 9.11
CA THR A 70 -7.29 1.51 9.15
C THR A 70 -7.02 0.55 10.30
N GLU A 71 -8.10 0.04 10.89
CA GLU A 71 -8.04 -1.03 11.89
C GLU A 71 -7.90 -2.42 11.23
N LEU A 72 -8.15 -2.52 9.92
CA LEU A 72 -8.16 -3.76 9.15
C LEU A 72 -6.87 -3.92 8.34
N ILE A 73 -5.81 -4.37 9.01
CA ILE A 73 -4.43 -4.45 8.49
C ILE A 73 -4.17 -5.69 7.59
N SER A 74 -5.18 -6.52 7.31
CA SER A 74 -5.01 -7.68 6.43
C SER A 74 -4.56 -7.24 5.03
N THR A 75 -3.51 -7.87 4.47
CA THR A 75 -3.01 -7.53 3.12
C THR A 75 -4.02 -7.81 2.03
N HIS A 76 -4.96 -8.73 2.26
CA HIS A 76 -6.07 -8.97 1.33
C HIS A 76 -7.13 -7.86 1.34
N LEU A 77 -7.09 -6.95 2.32
CA LEU A 77 -8.07 -5.86 2.48
C LEU A 77 -7.49 -4.49 2.11
N ILE A 78 -6.22 -4.44 1.69
CA ILE A 78 -5.51 -3.24 1.27
C ILE A 78 -4.89 -3.52 -0.09
N SER A 79 -5.39 -2.84 -1.13
CA SER A 79 -4.86 -2.96 -2.49
C SER A 79 -4.24 -1.64 -2.94
N VAL A 80 -2.98 -1.70 -3.34
CA VAL A 80 -2.20 -0.55 -3.79
C VAL A 80 -1.88 -0.71 -5.27
N ARG A 81 -2.19 0.32 -6.05
CA ARG A 81 -1.92 0.36 -7.49
C ARG A 81 -1.06 1.56 -7.85
N ILE A 82 0.09 1.28 -8.46
CA ILE A 82 0.98 2.28 -9.03
C ILE A 82 1.05 2.05 -10.54
N THR A 83 0.72 3.08 -11.31
CA THR A 83 0.84 3.07 -12.76
C THR A 83 2.08 3.86 -13.16
N LYS A 84 3.05 3.18 -13.77
CA LYS A 84 4.24 3.81 -14.36
C LYS A 84 3.86 4.53 -15.66
N GLN A 85 4.49 5.66 -15.93
CA GLN A 85 4.29 6.42 -17.17
C GLN A 85 4.88 5.63 -18.36
N GLN A 86 4.08 4.77 -18.98
CA GLN A 86 4.52 4.00 -20.16
C GLN A 86 4.36 4.77 -21.49
N LEU A 87 3.51 5.79 -21.53
CA LEU A 87 3.25 6.61 -22.71
C LEU A 87 3.22 8.09 -22.33
N LYS A 88 3.69 8.98 -23.23
CA LYS A 88 3.87 10.43 -22.99
C LYS A 88 2.62 11.18 -22.50
N ASN A 89 1.42 10.58 -22.56
CA ASN A 89 0.15 11.21 -22.20
C ASN A 89 -0.61 10.53 -21.05
N ILE A 90 -0.03 9.55 -20.35
CA ILE A 90 -0.67 8.94 -19.18
C ILE A 90 -0.15 9.61 -17.92
N ASN A 91 -1.03 10.29 -17.19
CA ASN A 91 -0.71 10.82 -15.87
C ASN A 91 -0.34 9.67 -14.92
N ILE A 92 0.69 9.87 -14.10
CA ILE A 92 1.05 8.93 -13.04
C ILE A 92 -0.13 8.83 -12.08
N ILE A 93 -0.56 7.60 -11.80
CA ILE A 93 -1.66 7.34 -10.87
C ILE A 93 -1.13 6.40 -9.79
N LYS A 94 -1.22 6.86 -8.54
CA LYS A 94 -0.91 6.06 -7.36
C LYS A 94 -2.14 6.06 -6.47
N ARG A 95 -2.75 4.91 -6.26
CA ARG A 95 -3.99 4.78 -5.49
C ARG A 95 -3.88 3.63 -4.52
N VAL A 96 -4.57 3.80 -3.40
CA VAL A 96 -4.83 2.71 -2.46
C VAL A 96 -6.34 2.62 -2.26
N ALA A 97 -6.85 1.40 -2.30
CA ALA A 97 -8.18 1.10 -1.80
C ALA A 97 -8.04 0.17 -0.59
N TYR A 98 -8.84 0.44 0.44
CA TYR A 98 -8.77 -0.30 1.69
C TYR A 98 -10.12 -0.29 2.39
N LEU A 99 -10.31 -1.23 3.30
CA LEU A 99 -11.44 -1.18 4.22
C LEU A 99 -11.17 -0.20 5.36
N LEU A 100 -12.01 0.83 5.48
CA LEU A 100 -12.01 1.76 6.60
C LEU A 100 -12.62 1.09 7.85
N ASP A 101 -13.68 0.33 7.62
CA ASP A 101 -14.35 -0.54 8.60
C ASP A 101 -14.82 -1.83 7.87
N LEU A 102 -15.54 -2.71 8.56
CA LEU A 102 -15.93 -4.04 8.04
C LEU A 102 -16.71 -4.02 6.72
N ASN A 103 -17.31 -2.88 6.37
CA ASN A 103 -18.25 -2.74 5.27
C ASN A 103 -18.03 -1.46 4.46
N THR A 104 -17.11 -0.59 4.84
CA THR A 104 -16.82 0.67 4.15
C THR A 104 -15.48 0.58 3.45
N ILE A 105 -15.50 0.71 2.13
CA ILE A 105 -14.33 0.81 1.27
C ILE A 105 -13.98 2.29 1.09
N SER A 106 -12.72 2.66 1.29
CA SER A 106 -12.18 3.98 0.95
C SER A 106 -11.13 3.86 -0.14
N VAL A 107 -11.12 4.82 -1.06
CA VAL A 107 -10.12 4.94 -2.13
C VAL A 107 -9.43 6.29 -2.00
N VAL A 108 -8.11 6.27 -1.89
CA VAL A 108 -7.27 7.46 -1.70
C VAL A 108 -6.29 7.60 -2.87
N ASP A 109 -6.15 8.82 -3.36
CA ASP A 109 -5.05 9.22 -4.23
C ASP A 109 -3.81 9.45 -3.37
N LEU A 110 -2.77 8.66 -3.59
CA LEU A 110 -1.54 8.76 -2.80
C LEU A 110 -0.72 10.01 -3.16
N ILE A 111 -0.87 10.56 -4.37
CA ILE A 111 -0.11 11.76 -4.75
C ILE A 111 -0.67 12.98 -4.01
N SER A 112 -1.99 13.15 -4.02
CA SER A 112 -2.65 14.30 -3.38
C SER A 112 -3.05 14.06 -1.93
N GLN A 113 -2.92 12.83 -1.41
CA GLN A 113 -3.42 12.40 -0.10
C GLN A 113 -4.91 12.68 0.10
N ARG A 114 -5.71 12.67 -0.98
CA ARG A 114 -7.14 12.95 -0.94
C ARG A 114 -7.95 11.68 -1.15
N GLN A 115 -9.02 11.54 -0.38
CA GLN A 115 -10.04 10.52 -0.63
C GLN A 115 -10.76 10.84 -1.95
N ILE A 116 -10.63 9.93 -2.92
CA ILE A 116 -11.30 10.02 -4.21
C ILE A 116 -12.73 9.51 -4.10
N ALA A 117 -12.92 8.44 -3.33
CA ALA A 117 -14.22 7.79 -3.21
C ALA A 117 -14.35 6.99 -1.91
N GLN A 118 -15.59 6.77 -1.50
CA GLN A 118 -15.94 5.95 -0.36
C GLN A 118 -17.30 5.29 -0.62
N PHE A 119 -17.38 4.00 -0.35
CA PHE A 119 -18.57 3.20 -0.65
C PHE A 119 -18.82 2.18 0.45
N THR A 120 -20.08 1.94 0.77
CA THR A 120 -20.47 0.87 1.70
C THR A 120 -20.89 -0.36 0.91
N HIS A 121 -20.34 -1.53 1.26
CA HIS A 121 -20.72 -2.84 0.75
C HIS A 121 -21.56 -3.57 1.83
N PRO A 122 -22.75 -4.07 1.50
CA PRO A 122 -23.63 -4.74 2.46
C PRO A 122 -23.16 -6.10 2.99
N VAL A 123 -22.07 -6.66 2.49
CA VAL A 123 -21.60 -8.02 2.80
C VAL A 123 -20.14 -7.97 3.24
N TYR A 124 -19.74 -8.94 4.06
CA TYR A 124 -18.35 -9.14 4.45
C TYR A 124 -17.45 -9.30 3.21
N ILE A 125 -16.36 -8.54 3.18
CA ILE A 125 -15.38 -8.55 2.10
C ILE A 125 -14.18 -9.38 2.56
N ASP A 126 -13.90 -10.47 1.84
CA ASP A 126 -12.73 -11.32 2.10
C ASP A 126 -11.48 -10.79 1.38
N TRP A 127 -11.66 -10.23 0.18
CA TRP A 127 -10.57 -9.70 -0.63
C TRP A 127 -11.03 -8.51 -1.47
N LEU A 128 -10.18 -7.48 -1.48
CA LEU A 128 -10.33 -6.25 -2.23
C LEU A 128 -9.11 -6.05 -3.15
N GLU A 129 -9.36 -5.75 -4.43
CA GLU A 129 -8.29 -5.48 -5.42
C GLU A 129 -8.66 -4.32 -6.34
N VAL A 130 -7.73 -3.37 -6.54
CA VAL A 130 -7.89 -2.28 -7.52
C VAL A 130 -7.45 -2.76 -8.90
N TYR A 131 -8.41 -2.98 -9.79
CA TYR A 131 -8.14 -3.45 -11.15
C TYR A 131 -7.78 -2.32 -12.11
N PHE A 132 -8.55 -1.22 -12.07
CA PHE A 132 -8.33 -0.06 -12.92
C PHE A 132 -8.62 1.23 -12.15
N ILE A 133 -8.30 2.37 -12.76
CA ILE A 133 -8.52 3.73 -12.21
C ILE A 133 -9.92 3.85 -11.59
N HIS A 134 -10.97 3.30 -12.22
CA HIS A 134 -12.35 3.41 -11.74
C HIS A 134 -12.97 2.09 -11.29
N PHE A 135 -12.24 0.97 -11.33
CA PHE A 135 -12.80 -0.36 -11.07
C PHE A 135 -12.09 -1.03 -9.90
N ILE A 136 -12.87 -1.34 -8.87
CA ILE A 136 -12.49 -2.18 -7.73
C ILE A 136 -13.17 -3.53 -7.91
N LEU A 137 -12.40 -4.60 -7.83
CA LEU A 137 -12.92 -5.96 -7.74
C LEU A 137 -13.02 -6.34 -6.26
N LEU A 138 -14.16 -6.92 -5.90
CA LEU A 138 -14.47 -7.36 -4.55
C LEU A 138 -14.85 -8.83 -4.61
N LEU A 139 -14.24 -9.63 -3.75
CA LEU A 139 -14.67 -10.99 -3.49
C LEU A 139 -15.28 -11.01 -2.08
N SER A 140 -16.58 -11.26 -2.04
CA SER A 140 -17.36 -11.42 -0.81
C SER A 140 -17.98 -12.82 -0.78
N LYS A 141 -17.89 -13.48 0.36
CA LYS A 141 -18.68 -14.68 0.61
C LYS A 141 -20.11 -14.28 0.96
N GLN A 142 -21.06 -14.74 0.15
CA GLN A 142 -22.45 -14.82 0.58
C GLN A 142 -22.58 -16.08 1.42
N ASN A 143 -22.82 -15.91 2.72
CA ASN A 143 -23.24 -17.00 3.60
C ASN A 143 -24.67 -17.42 3.26
#